data_AF-S2F0E4-F1
#
_entry.id   AF-S2F0E4-F1
#
_cell.length_a   1.000
_cell.length_b   1.000
_cell.length_c   1.000
_cell.angle_alpha   90.00
_cell.angle_beta   90.00
_cell.angle_gamma   90.00
#
_symmetry.space_group_name_H-M   'P 1'
#
loop_
_entity.id
_entity.type
_entity.pdbx_description
1 polymer ?
#
loop_
_entity_poly.entity_id
_entity_poly.type
_entity_poly.pdbx_seq_one_letter_code
_entity_poly.pdbx_strand_id
1 'polypeptide(L)'
;MSKLYERDFHNFIFKKKEMELLIADPLGLDAEIASTESHLNYSFDEIYSADELEFELWKIIKKRCLEKIKTLHEKIKYGHLIGSDIKLPTDNTKPMEMDLLGLHEDGIFIIELKTDSSAERNSFTELLAYSNYISETFPASGKKDTINVLIASLQPKITRNAYLYDIIIADRETIVYKPILKDGQLETLQLHLHIPSDDDFKHFTNTLISHDAFSAVVLSFNDMPGWFDSIEIDNNLKPTTEKNLAIISSHTAQIMEAEQLHGFCFIRKRWVELNQNYQFENSIIICAINPFKNSEEEQLCKLLEQLPEEHISDFIEFPEKGFNSRLIKIALRIHQECLDSPACTEISNRDWNTLVHEFEEVVQTHNIAFHATGLLREAYTGYLDQIYKFDKKSEYKEDISKFKAFELSNWFRAWLFMEKMSLTEDDLTICDDSENLDDHPDYVQYCVSCERFATDKSMAGLPSCEFHIEPWSDQEPPPFKGTIPDWANCFEAGCAVPPTRITGGQCYCAEHFKEAKSGRRTNRLLFGD
;
A
#
# COMPACT_ATOMS: atom_id res chain seq x y z
N MET A 1 12.28 -42.57 21.31
CA MET A 1 11.39 -42.38 20.16
C MET A 1 12.27 -42.20 18.94
N SER A 2 12.08 -43.00 17.88
CA SER A 2 12.80 -42.77 16.62
C SER A 2 12.40 -41.40 16.08
N LYS A 3 13.38 -40.55 15.74
CA LYS A 3 13.14 -39.28 15.06
C LYS A 3 12.47 -39.64 13.72
N LEU A 4 11.19 -39.29 13.54
CA LEU A 4 10.56 -39.39 12.23
C LEU A 4 11.32 -38.43 11.30
N TYR A 5 11.77 -38.93 10.16
CA TYR A 5 12.45 -38.08 9.18
C TYR A 5 11.40 -37.40 8.30
N GLU A 6 11.74 -36.20 7.81
CA GLU A 6 10.91 -35.44 6.85
C GLU A 6 10.44 -36.31 5.67
N ARG A 7 11.34 -37.17 5.18
CA ARG A 7 11.04 -38.12 4.10
C ARG A 7 9.97 -39.15 4.46
N ASP A 8 9.88 -39.58 5.71
CA ASP A 8 8.83 -40.51 6.14
C ASP A 8 7.46 -39.80 6.08
N PHE A 9 7.43 -38.55 6.57
CA PHE A 9 6.27 -37.68 6.58
C PHE A 9 5.75 -37.40 5.18
N HIS A 10 6.65 -36.98 4.29
CA HIS A 10 6.39 -36.72 2.87
C HIS A 10 5.80 -37.94 2.14
N ASN A 11 6.46 -39.10 2.24
CA ASN A 11 5.96 -40.33 1.63
C ASN A 11 4.59 -40.74 2.15
N PHE A 12 4.33 -40.54 3.45
CA PHE A 12 3.03 -40.86 4.04
C PHE A 12 1.93 -39.96 3.51
N ILE A 13 2.16 -38.64 3.42
CA ILE A 13 1.20 -37.70 2.84
C ILE A 13 0.89 -38.08 1.40
N PHE A 14 1.91 -38.28 0.56
CA PHE A 14 1.72 -38.63 -0.84
C PHE A 14 0.95 -39.94 -1.02
N LYS A 15 1.21 -40.94 -0.17
CA LYS A 15 0.54 -42.24 -0.22
C LYS A 15 -0.97 -42.16 0.02
N LYS A 16 -1.45 -41.19 0.80
CA LYS A 16 -2.90 -41.01 1.02
C LYS A 16 -3.63 -40.53 -0.23
N LYS A 17 -2.93 -39.76 -1.09
CA LYS A 17 -3.43 -39.09 -2.30
C LYS A 17 -4.56 -38.09 -2.07
N GLU A 18 -5.60 -38.46 -1.33
CA GLU A 18 -6.74 -37.62 -0.99
C GLU A 18 -6.42 -36.79 0.25
N MET A 19 -6.51 -35.46 0.13
CA MET A 19 -6.18 -34.54 1.22
C MET A 19 -7.19 -34.60 2.37
N GLU A 20 -8.45 -34.93 2.08
CA GLU A 20 -9.53 -35.10 3.07
C GLU A 20 -9.18 -36.17 4.13
N LEU A 21 -8.40 -37.19 3.77
CA LEU A 21 -7.98 -38.24 4.68
C LEU A 21 -6.91 -37.78 5.70
N LEU A 22 -6.30 -36.63 5.45
CA LEU A 22 -5.23 -36.05 6.27
C LEU A 22 -5.69 -34.80 7.02
N ILE A 23 -6.56 -34.00 6.40
CA ILE A 23 -6.97 -32.70 6.94
C ILE A 23 -8.06 -32.88 7.98
N ALA A 24 -7.82 -32.36 9.18
CA ALA A 24 -8.84 -32.28 10.21
C ALA A 24 -9.87 -31.20 9.85
N ASP A 25 -11.12 -31.42 10.24
CA ASP A 25 -12.15 -30.39 10.15
C ASP A 25 -11.71 -29.15 10.96
N PRO A 26 -11.86 -27.94 10.39
CA PRO A 26 -11.41 -26.72 11.04
C PRO A 26 -12.40 -26.33 12.14
N LEU A 27 -12.28 -27.00 13.29
CA LEU A 27 -13.14 -26.75 14.45
C LEU A 27 -13.07 -25.28 14.83
N GLY A 28 -14.23 -24.62 14.84
CA GLY A 28 -14.38 -23.24 15.27
C GLY A 28 -14.14 -22.18 14.20
N LEU A 29 -13.69 -22.51 12.97
CA LEU A 29 -13.49 -21.47 11.94
C LEU A 29 -14.78 -20.72 11.60
N ASP A 30 -15.89 -21.44 11.40
CA ASP A 30 -17.20 -20.82 11.18
C ASP A 30 -17.67 -20.02 12.39
N ALA A 31 -17.38 -20.50 13.60
CA ALA A 31 -17.70 -19.80 14.83
C ALA A 31 -16.84 -18.53 15.00
N GLU A 32 -15.59 -18.55 14.54
CA GLU A 32 -14.64 -17.44 14.58
C GLU A 32 -15.01 -16.35 13.55
N ILE A 33 -15.42 -16.77 12.35
CA ILE A 33 -15.99 -15.86 11.36
C ILE A 33 -17.26 -15.24 11.92
N ALA A 34 -18.17 -16.06 12.48
CA ALA A 34 -19.42 -15.59 13.07
C ALA A 34 -19.22 -14.73 14.32
N SER A 35 -18.21 -14.99 15.16
CA SER A 35 -17.89 -14.19 16.34
C SER A 35 -17.39 -12.82 15.91
N THR A 36 -16.52 -12.78 14.89
CA THR A 36 -16.10 -11.53 14.24
C THR A 36 -17.31 -10.80 13.67
N GLU A 37 -18.32 -11.48 13.12
CA GLU A 37 -19.58 -10.85 12.72
C GLU A 37 -20.44 -10.37 13.91
N SER A 38 -20.42 -11.06 15.05
CA SER A 38 -21.20 -10.69 16.23
C SER A 38 -20.62 -9.50 16.98
N HIS A 39 -19.29 -9.36 17.02
CA HIS A 39 -18.64 -8.16 17.56
C HIS A 39 -18.85 -6.94 16.66
N LEU A 40 -19.20 -7.14 15.39
CA LEU A 40 -19.68 -6.10 14.49
C LEU A 40 -21.19 -5.84 14.62
N ASN A 41 -21.89 -6.59 15.48
CA ASN A 41 -23.30 -6.42 15.80
C ASN A 41 -23.41 -5.89 17.24
N TYR A 42 -23.25 -4.58 17.39
CA TYR A 42 -23.40 -3.90 18.67
C TYR A 42 -24.76 -4.16 19.33
N SER A 43 -24.77 -4.13 20.67
CA SER A 43 -25.97 -4.08 21.49
C SER A 43 -26.80 -2.85 21.11
N PHE A 44 -28.02 -3.08 20.63
CA PHE A 44 -28.90 -2.05 20.09
C PHE A 44 -29.32 -0.99 21.14
N ASP A 45 -29.19 -1.31 22.42
CA ASP A 45 -29.70 -0.47 23.51
C ASP A 45 -28.78 0.71 23.88
N GLU A 46 -27.58 0.83 23.28
CA GLU A 46 -26.56 1.81 23.69
C GLU A 46 -25.99 2.70 22.56
N ILE A 47 -26.38 2.50 21.29
CA ILE A 47 -25.85 3.26 20.14
C ILE A 47 -26.94 4.15 19.53
N TYR A 48 -26.74 5.47 19.59
CA TYR A 48 -27.67 6.50 19.11
C TYR A 48 -27.37 6.97 17.67
N SER A 49 -26.20 6.65 17.12
CA SER A 49 -25.82 7.00 15.74
C SER A 49 -24.74 6.07 15.15
N ALA A 50 -24.63 5.97 13.82
CA ALA A 50 -23.51 5.26 13.17
C ALA A 50 -22.11 5.83 13.51
N ASP A 51 -22.04 7.05 14.03
CA ASP A 51 -20.79 7.68 14.45
C ASP A 51 -20.23 7.01 15.72
N GLU A 52 -21.09 6.50 16.60
CA GLU A 52 -20.75 5.75 17.83
C GLU A 52 -20.38 4.27 17.58
N LEU A 53 -20.42 3.80 16.33
CA LEU A 53 -19.88 2.48 15.97
C LEU A 53 -18.36 2.51 16.14
N GLU A 54 -17.86 1.83 17.18
CA GLU A 54 -16.45 1.56 17.39
C GLU A 54 -15.91 0.82 16.15
N PHE A 55 -15.01 1.49 15.43
CA PHE A 55 -14.50 1.00 14.17
C PHE A 55 -13.14 0.35 14.40
N GLU A 56 -13.13 -0.97 14.34
CA GLU A 56 -11.90 -1.74 14.48
C GLU A 56 -11.53 -2.36 13.14
N LEU A 57 -10.66 -1.66 12.42
CA LEU A 57 -10.17 -2.07 11.10
C LEU A 57 -9.61 -3.50 11.10
N TRP A 58 -8.90 -3.88 12.17
CA TRP A 58 -8.34 -5.21 12.35
C TRP A 58 -9.39 -6.32 12.30
N LYS A 59 -10.62 -6.08 12.80
CA LYS A 59 -11.72 -7.05 12.73
C LYS A 59 -12.22 -7.23 11.29
N ILE A 60 -12.23 -6.16 10.49
CA ILE A 60 -12.61 -6.24 9.08
C ILE A 60 -11.57 -7.04 8.30
N ILE A 61 -10.28 -6.73 8.50
CA ILE A 61 -9.18 -7.46 7.86
C ILE A 61 -9.16 -8.93 8.29
N LYS A 62 -9.32 -9.21 9.59
CA LYS A 62 -9.47 -10.56 10.14
C LYS A 62 -10.57 -11.31 9.43
N LYS A 63 -11.78 -10.76 9.40
CA LYS A 63 -12.93 -11.41 8.76
C LYS A 63 -12.62 -11.79 7.31
N ARG A 64 -12.11 -10.85 6.51
CA ARG A 64 -11.76 -11.09 5.10
C ARG A 64 -10.69 -12.17 4.94
N CYS A 65 -9.67 -12.12 5.78
CA CYS A 65 -8.62 -13.13 5.81
C CYS A 65 -9.18 -14.52 6.13
N LEU A 66 -10.05 -14.64 7.15
CA LEU A 66 -10.68 -15.90 7.52
C LEU A 66 -11.63 -16.44 6.43
N GLU A 67 -12.39 -15.57 5.74
CA GLU A 67 -13.21 -15.96 4.58
C GLU A 67 -12.35 -16.52 3.44
N LYS A 68 -11.20 -15.90 3.17
CA LYS A 68 -10.22 -16.37 2.18
C LYS A 68 -9.62 -17.72 2.60
N ILE A 69 -9.15 -17.83 3.85
CA ILE A 69 -8.62 -19.07 4.42
C ILE A 69 -9.64 -20.21 4.32
N LYS A 70 -10.92 -19.94 4.64
CA LYS A 70 -12.00 -20.92 4.52
C LYS A 70 -12.15 -21.43 3.09
N THR A 71 -12.21 -20.50 2.13
CA THR A 71 -12.32 -20.84 0.70
C THR A 71 -11.15 -21.69 0.22
N LEU A 72 -9.93 -21.32 0.60
CA LEU A 72 -8.72 -22.08 0.28
C LEU A 72 -8.74 -23.46 0.93
N HIS A 73 -9.15 -23.54 2.20
CA HIS A 73 -9.23 -24.79 2.94
C HIS A 73 -10.17 -25.78 2.26
N GLU A 74 -11.35 -25.33 1.81
CA GLU A 74 -12.31 -26.17 1.10
C GLU A 74 -11.71 -26.73 -0.20
N LYS A 75 -11.05 -25.89 -1.00
CA LYS A 75 -10.38 -26.31 -2.24
C LYS A 75 -9.29 -27.36 -2.00
N ILE A 76 -8.46 -27.16 -0.98
CA ILE A 76 -7.37 -28.08 -0.66
C ILE A 76 -7.90 -29.37 -0.04
N LYS A 77 -8.87 -29.31 0.87
CA LYS A 77 -9.44 -30.48 1.55
C LYS A 77 -9.99 -31.50 0.57
N TYR A 78 -10.72 -31.05 -0.45
CA TYR A 78 -11.28 -31.94 -1.48
C TYR A 78 -10.36 -32.12 -2.69
N GLY A 79 -9.12 -31.61 -2.61
CA GLY A 79 -8.09 -31.81 -3.61
C GLY A 79 -7.39 -33.17 -3.49
N HIS A 80 -6.60 -33.51 -4.52
CA HIS A 80 -5.80 -34.73 -4.54
C HIS A 80 -4.39 -34.51 -5.07
N LEU A 81 -3.44 -35.28 -4.55
CA LEU A 81 -2.03 -35.23 -4.94
C LEU A 81 -1.78 -36.01 -6.23
N ILE A 82 -1.01 -35.41 -7.13
CA ILE A 82 -0.67 -35.96 -8.45
C ILE A 82 0.82 -36.15 -8.65
N GLY A 83 1.68 -35.51 -7.85
CA GLY A 83 3.12 -35.67 -7.95
C GLY A 83 3.85 -35.39 -6.65
N SER A 84 5.09 -35.88 -6.60
CA SER A 84 5.96 -35.91 -5.44
C SER A 84 7.42 -35.84 -5.92
N ASP A 85 8.27 -35.14 -5.18
CA ASP A 85 9.69 -34.90 -5.52
C ASP A 85 9.85 -34.43 -6.98
N ILE A 86 9.05 -33.44 -7.38
CA ILE A 86 8.98 -33.00 -8.77
C ILE A 86 10.20 -32.14 -9.06
N LYS A 87 11.10 -32.69 -9.88
CA LYS A 87 12.27 -31.95 -10.37
C LYS A 87 11.82 -30.91 -11.37
N LEU A 88 12.11 -29.66 -11.05
CA LEU A 88 11.89 -28.50 -11.90
C LEU A 88 13.20 -28.24 -12.66
N PRO A 89 13.30 -28.62 -13.95
CA PRO A 89 14.49 -28.38 -14.73
C PRO A 89 14.74 -26.87 -14.83
N THR A 90 15.91 -26.44 -14.36
CA THR A 90 16.48 -25.11 -14.56
C THR A 90 17.71 -25.25 -15.46
N ASP A 91 18.01 -24.24 -16.28
CA ASP A 91 19.14 -24.30 -17.21
C ASP A 91 20.46 -24.62 -16.47
N ASN A 92 21.11 -25.73 -16.85
CA ASN A 92 22.44 -26.24 -16.44
C ASN A 92 22.83 -26.15 -14.95
N THR A 93 21.89 -25.87 -14.06
CA THR A 93 22.08 -25.71 -12.62
C THR A 93 21.47 -26.91 -11.90
N LYS A 94 21.74 -27.04 -10.59
CA LYS A 94 21.08 -28.07 -9.78
C LYS A 94 19.58 -27.80 -9.81
N PRO A 95 18.74 -28.72 -10.33
CA PRO A 95 17.31 -28.49 -10.45
C PRO A 95 16.70 -28.30 -9.07
N MET A 96 15.73 -27.39 -8.99
CA MET A 96 14.86 -27.27 -7.82
C MET A 96 13.96 -28.50 -7.74
N GLU A 97 13.58 -28.90 -6.53
CA GLU A 97 12.72 -30.07 -6.30
C GLU A 97 11.54 -29.62 -5.46
N MET A 98 10.34 -29.69 -6.02
CA MET A 98 9.10 -29.35 -5.36
C MET A 98 8.55 -30.58 -4.63
N ASP A 99 8.20 -30.42 -3.35
CA ASP A 99 7.85 -31.54 -2.48
C ASP A 99 6.63 -32.31 -3.00
N LEU A 100 5.46 -31.65 -3.09
CA LEU A 100 4.25 -32.27 -3.61
C LEU A 100 3.46 -31.30 -4.51
N LEU A 101 2.77 -31.89 -5.48
CA LEU A 101 1.84 -31.20 -6.37
C LEU A 101 0.48 -31.87 -6.31
N GLY A 102 -0.58 -31.07 -6.26
CA GLY A 102 -1.95 -31.54 -6.31
C GLY A 102 -2.85 -30.70 -7.21
N LEU A 103 -4.07 -31.22 -7.40
CA LEU A 103 -5.13 -30.60 -8.19
C LEU A 103 -6.37 -30.40 -7.32
N HIS A 104 -7.05 -29.27 -7.53
CA HIS A 104 -8.40 -29.01 -7.06
C HIS A 104 -9.29 -28.62 -8.26
N GLU A 105 -10.57 -28.33 -8.00
CA GLU A 105 -11.55 -28.08 -9.09
C GLU A 105 -11.18 -26.91 -10.01
N ASP A 106 -10.55 -25.85 -9.47
CA ASP A 106 -10.25 -24.63 -10.21
C ASP A 106 -8.78 -24.54 -10.68
N GLY A 107 -7.90 -25.46 -10.28
CA GLY A 107 -6.47 -25.27 -10.52
C GLY A 107 -5.56 -26.24 -9.78
N ILE A 108 -4.35 -25.76 -9.49
CA ILE A 108 -3.30 -26.56 -8.86
C ILE A 108 -2.97 -26.04 -7.47
N PHE A 109 -2.47 -26.94 -6.62
CA PHE A 109 -1.85 -26.54 -5.37
C PHE A 109 -0.49 -27.18 -5.19
N ILE A 110 0.42 -26.40 -4.62
CA ILE A 110 1.80 -26.79 -4.35
C ILE A 110 1.92 -26.95 -2.85
N ILE A 111 2.48 -28.07 -2.38
CA ILE A 111 2.77 -28.25 -0.96
C ILE A 111 4.27 -28.18 -0.76
N GLU A 112 4.68 -27.38 0.23
CA GLU A 112 6.02 -27.41 0.83
C GLU A 112 5.92 -27.95 2.27
N LEU A 113 6.77 -28.91 2.63
CA LEU A 113 6.76 -29.59 3.92
C LEU A 113 7.99 -29.20 4.74
N LYS A 114 7.79 -28.57 5.90
CA LYS A 114 8.88 -28.25 6.83
C LYS A 114 8.66 -28.92 8.17
N THR A 115 9.50 -29.90 8.49
CA THR A 115 9.44 -30.60 9.79
C THR A 115 10.34 -29.97 10.85
N ASP A 116 11.29 -29.11 10.46
CA ASP A 116 12.23 -28.42 11.36
C ASP A 116 12.04 -26.90 11.30
N SER A 117 11.96 -26.27 12.48
CA SER A 117 11.86 -24.82 12.69
C SER A 117 12.93 -23.98 11.95
N SER A 118 14.13 -24.52 11.74
CA SER A 118 15.21 -23.84 11.04
C SER A 118 14.96 -23.76 9.53
N ALA A 119 14.31 -24.78 8.96
CA ALA A 119 13.97 -24.85 7.54
C ALA A 119 12.70 -24.04 7.21
N GLU A 120 11.84 -23.75 8.19
CA GLU A 120 10.63 -22.93 8.01
C GLU A 120 10.93 -21.53 7.45
N ARG A 121 12.10 -20.96 7.73
CA ARG A 121 12.47 -19.58 7.31
C ARG A 121 12.56 -19.40 5.80
N ASN A 122 12.84 -20.47 5.05
CA ASN A 122 13.02 -20.40 3.59
C ASN A 122 11.75 -20.84 2.82
N SER A 123 10.73 -21.33 3.53
CA SER A 123 9.56 -21.98 2.94
C SER A 123 8.76 -21.09 1.98
N PHE A 124 8.47 -19.83 2.37
CA PHE A 124 7.74 -18.90 1.50
C PHE A 124 8.53 -18.49 0.26
N THR A 125 9.87 -18.44 0.35
CA THR A 125 10.72 -18.18 -0.81
C THR A 125 10.72 -19.37 -1.78
N GLU A 126 10.71 -20.60 -1.27
CA GLU A 126 10.61 -21.82 -2.09
C GLU A 126 9.24 -21.93 -2.76
N LEU A 127 8.15 -21.74 -2.00
CA LEU A 127 6.78 -21.69 -2.53
C LEU A 127 6.62 -20.63 -3.63
N LEU A 128 7.20 -19.44 -3.44
CA LEU A 128 7.22 -18.40 -4.46
C LEU A 128 7.96 -18.86 -5.72
N ALA A 129 9.13 -19.48 -5.57
CA ALA A 129 9.89 -19.96 -6.71
C ALA A 129 9.11 -21.04 -7.50
N TYR A 130 8.44 -21.97 -6.82
CA TYR A 130 7.62 -22.98 -7.47
C TYR A 130 6.40 -22.37 -8.18
N SER A 131 5.69 -21.45 -7.53
CA SER A 131 4.57 -20.72 -8.15
C SER A 131 4.99 -20.00 -9.42
N ASN A 132 6.16 -19.34 -9.41
CA ASN A 132 6.70 -18.66 -10.59
C ASN A 132 7.06 -19.64 -11.70
N TYR A 133 7.68 -20.78 -11.36
CA TYR A 133 8.01 -21.82 -12.34
C TYR A 133 6.77 -22.39 -13.02
N ILE A 134 5.71 -22.66 -12.24
CA ILE A 134 4.41 -23.08 -12.78
C ILE A 134 3.83 -22.00 -13.69
N SER A 135 3.87 -20.73 -13.26
CA SER A 135 3.32 -19.62 -14.04
C SER A 135 4.06 -19.43 -15.38
N GLU A 136 5.36 -19.72 -15.42
CA GLU A 136 6.13 -19.77 -16.67
C GLU A 136 5.71 -20.95 -17.56
N THR A 137 5.40 -22.10 -16.94
CA THR A 137 4.94 -23.30 -17.66
C THR A 137 3.55 -23.11 -18.29
N PHE A 138 2.67 -22.32 -17.65
CA PHE A 138 1.31 -22.04 -18.13
C PHE A 138 1.14 -20.54 -18.41
N PRO A 139 1.43 -20.09 -19.65
CA PRO A 139 1.25 -18.69 -20.03
C PRO A 139 -0.17 -18.20 -19.73
N ALA A 140 -0.27 -17.02 -19.12
CA ALA A 140 -1.50 -16.40 -18.60
C ALA A 140 -2.05 -16.96 -17.27
N SER A 141 -1.36 -17.91 -16.62
CA SER A 141 -1.62 -18.23 -15.21
C SER A 141 -1.40 -17.00 -14.34
N GLY A 142 -2.43 -16.59 -13.62
CA GLY A 142 -2.39 -15.52 -12.64
C GLY A 142 -2.04 -16.02 -11.24
N LYS A 143 -1.87 -15.07 -10.32
CA LYS A 143 -1.58 -15.37 -8.90
C LYS A 143 -2.67 -16.20 -8.18
N LYS A 144 -3.88 -16.28 -8.75
CA LYS A 144 -5.04 -16.97 -8.18
C LYS A 144 -5.23 -18.41 -8.68
N ASP A 145 -4.44 -18.83 -9.68
CA ASP A 145 -4.57 -20.15 -10.30
C ASP A 145 -3.72 -21.23 -9.60
N THR A 146 -2.84 -20.82 -8.69
CA THR A 146 -1.98 -21.69 -7.89
C THR A 146 -2.16 -21.40 -6.41
N ILE A 147 -2.52 -22.42 -5.64
CA ILE A 147 -2.59 -22.33 -4.17
C ILE A 147 -1.28 -22.83 -3.57
N ASN A 148 -0.62 -22.00 -2.77
CA ASN A 148 0.57 -22.34 -2.00
C ASN A 148 0.19 -22.90 -0.63
N VAL A 149 0.56 -24.14 -0.38
CA VAL A 149 0.27 -24.84 0.88
C VAL A 149 1.58 -25.06 1.63
N LEU A 150 1.69 -24.49 2.82
CA LEU A 150 2.78 -24.81 3.74
C LEU A 150 2.30 -25.81 4.77
N ILE A 151 3.04 -26.89 4.99
CA ILE A 151 2.84 -27.78 6.14
C ILE A 151 4.02 -27.60 7.08
N ALA A 152 3.79 -26.89 8.18
CA ALA A 152 4.84 -26.49 9.12
C ALA A 152 4.29 -26.27 10.53
N SER A 153 5.18 -26.28 11.53
CA SER A 153 4.78 -26.02 12.92
C SER A 153 4.52 -24.53 13.21
N LEU A 154 5.13 -23.63 12.41
CA LEU A 154 5.05 -22.17 12.54
C LEU A 154 5.56 -21.65 13.89
N GLN A 155 6.66 -22.23 14.37
CA GLN A 155 7.29 -21.80 15.62
C GLN A 155 7.91 -20.39 15.53
N PRO A 156 8.67 -20.04 14.48
CA PRO A 156 9.32 -18.73 14.38
C PRO A 156 8.30 -17.60 14.12
N LYS A 157 8.41 -16.49 14.87
CA LYS A 157 7.57 -15.28 14.66
C LYS A 157 7.69 -14.76 13.22
N ILE A 158 8.90 -14.78 12.64
CA ILE A 158 9.14 -14.31 11.27
C ILE A 158 8.32 -15.09 10.22
N THR A 159 8.14 -16.40 10.42
CA THR A 159 7.35 -17.25 9.51
C THR A 159 5.86 -16.94 9.63
N ARG A 160 5.37 -16.67 10.85
CA ARG A 160 3.97 -16.22 11.06
C ARG A 160 3.71 -14.86 10.42
N ASN A 161 4.62 -13.91 10.58
CA ASN A 161 4.53 -12.59 9.96
C ASN A 161 4.57 -12.68 8.43
N ALA A 162 5.44 -13.53 7.87
CA ALA A 162 5.51 -13.79 6.45
C ALA A 162 4.19 -14.36 5.90
N TYR A 163 3.54 -15.27 6.64
CA TYR A 163 2.23 -15.79 6.26
C TYR A 163 1.17 -14.68 6.16
N LEU A 164 1.07 -13.83 7.19
CA LEU A 164 0.12 -12.70 7.20
C LEU A 164 0.39 -11.73 6.04
N TYR A 165 1.66 -11.41 5.79
CA TYR A 165 2.03 -10.55 4.67
C TYR A 165 1.64 -11.15 3.32
N ASP A 166 1.91 -12.44 3.11
CA ASP A 166 1.58 -13.13 1.86
C ASP A 166 0.08 -13.16 1.61
N ILE A 167 -0.73 -13.47 2.64
CA ILE A 167 -2.18 -13.64 2.47
C ILE A 167 -2.93 -12.29 2.44
N ILE A 168 -2.49 -11.27 3.18
CA ILE A 168 -3.18 -9.98 3.34
C ILE A 168 -2.65 -8.91 2.37
N ILE A 169 -1.32 -8.74 2.26
CA ILE A 169 -0.70 -7.62 1.52
C ILE A 169 -0.33 -8.05 0.10
N ALA A 170 0.38 -9.17 -0.04
CA ALA A 170 0.75 -9.67 -1.37
C ALA A 170 -0.43 -10.30 -2.14
N ASP A 171 -1.58 -10.48 -1.46
CA ASP A 171 -2.80 -11.13 -1.93
C ASP A 171 -2.53 -12.47 -2.65
N ARG A 172 -1.64 -13.29 -2.09
CA ARG A 172 -1.34 -14.63 -2.61
C ARG A 172 -2.34 -15.64 -2.06
N GLU A 173 -2.61 -16.68 -2.84
CA GLU A 173 -3.43 -17.81 -2.40
C GLU A 173 -2.57 -18.76 -1.55
N THR A 174 -2.27 -18.36 -0.33
CA THR A 174 -1.39 -19.09 0.59
C THR A 174 -2.19 -19.60 1.79
N ILE A 175 -1.98 -20.87 2.17
CA ILE A 175 -2.62 -21.51 3.31
C ILE A 175 -1.60 -22.35 4.09
N VAL A 176 -1.74 -22.40 5.42
CA VAL A 176 -0.83 -23.16 6.27
C VAL A 176 -1.57 -24.21 7.09
N TYR A 177 -1.02 -25.42 7.12
CA TYR A 177 -1.46 -26.50 7.99
C TYR A 177 -0.36 -26.87 9.00
N LYS A 178 -0.75 -27.06 10.26
CA LYS A 178 0.08 -27.57 11.33
C LYS A 178 -0.04 -29.10 11.40
N PRO A 179 1.07 -29.84 11.30
CA PRO A 179 1.03 -31.29 11.43
C PRO A 179 0.92 -31.69 12.91
N ILE A 180 -0.06 -32.54 13.23
CA ILE A 180 -0.28 -33.08 14.58
C ILE A 180 -0.20 -34.61 14.52
N LEU A 181 0.63 -35.19 15.39
CA LEU A 181 0.82 -36.63 15.55
C LEU A 181 0.36 -37.03 16.96
N LYS A 182 -0.52 -38.02 17.09
CA LYS A 182 -0.84 -38.63 18.37
C LYS A 182 0.25 -39.64 18.73
N ASP A 183 0.81 -39.51 19.93
CA ASP A 183 1.87 -40.38 20.46
C ASP A 183 3.11 -40.49 19.55
N GLY A 184 3.33 -39.51 18.66
CA GLY A 184 4.43 -39.50 17.69
C GLY A 184 4.30 -40.55 16.58
N GLN A 185 3.11 -41.12 16.35
CA GLN A 185 2.89 -42.14 15.32
C GLN A 185 2.39 -41.54 14.01
N LEU A 186 3.05 -41.88 12.91
CA LEU A 186 2.77 -41.29 11.59
C LEU A 186 1.37 -41.63 11.06
N GLU A 187 0.86 -42.81 11.40
CA GLU A 187 -0.49 -43.28 11.03
C GLU A 187 -1.61 -42.41 11.60
N THR A 188 -1.29 -41.65 12.66
CA THR A 188 -2.23 -40.76 13.35
C THR A 188 -2.13 -39.31 12.88
N LEU A 189 -1.29 -39.04 11.87
CA LEU A 189 -1.09 -37.70 11.33
C LEU A 189 -2.42 -37.05 10.95
N GLN A 190 -2.64 -35.87 11.49
CA GLN A 190 -3.67 -34.94 11.06
C GLN A 190 -3.07 -33.58 10.75
N LEU A 191 -3.55 -32.96 9.69
CA LEU A 191 -3.20 -31.61 9.27
C LEU A 191 -4.27 -30.65 9.79
N HIS A 192 -3.89 -29.78 10.72
CA HIS A 192 -4.79 -28.82 11.35
C HIS A 192 -4.59 -27.46 10.69
N LEU A 193 -5.66 -26.82 10.25
CA LEU A 193 -5.59 -25.50 9.65
C LEU A 193 -5.01 -24.48 10.64
N HIS A 194 -4.03 -23.69 10.21
CA HIS A 194 -3.56 -22.57 11.01
C HIS A 194 -4.46 -21.35 10.82
N ILE A 195 -5.03 -20.90 11.94
CA ILE A 195 -5.79 -19.65 12.04
C ILE A 195 -4.90 -18.66 12.83
N PRO A 196 -4.57 -17.48 12.29
CA PRO A 196 -3.89 -16.42 13.04
C PRO A 196 -4.73 -15.92 14.22
N SER A 197 -4.08 -15.44 15.29
CA SER A 197 -4.79 -14.92 16.48
C SER A 197 -5.27 -13.48 16.31
N ASP A 198 -6.08 -12.99 17.24
CA ASP A 198 -6.48 -11.57 17.28
C ASP A 198 -5.28 -10.64 17.44
N ASP A 199 -4.33 -11.01 18.30
CA ASP A 199 -3.12 -10.23 18.52
C ASP A 199 -2.27 -10.13 17.24
N ASP A 200 -2.23 -11.20 16.44
CA ASP A 200 -1.58 -11.20 15.13
C ASP A 200 -2.20 -10.13 14.22
N PHE A 201 -3.53 -10.04 14.16
CA PHE A 201 -4.24 -9.05 13.34
C PHE A 201 -4.12 -7.63 13.87
N LYS A 202 -4.29 -7.43 15.19
CA LYS A 202 -4.16 -6.11 15.83
C LYS A 202 -2.77 -5.52 15.61
N HIS A 203 -1.74 -6.30 15.91
CA HIS A 203 -0.35 -5.89 15.69
C HIS A 203 -0.11 -5.55 14.21
N PHE A 204 -0.56 -6.41 13.30
CA PHE A 204 -0.39 -6.21 11.87
C PHE A 204 -1.06 -4.92 11.36
N THR A 205 -2.31 -4.65 11.74
CA THR A 205 -3.03 -3.46 11.27
C THR A 205 -2.54 -2.17 11.94
N ASN A 206 -2.20 -2.21 13.23
CA ASN A 206 -1.72 -1.03 13.95
C ASN A 206 -0.40 -0.53 13.37
N THR A 207 0.48 -1.46 12.96
CA THR A 207 1.74 -1.10 12.30
C THR A 207 1.50 -0.58 10.88
N LEU A 208 0.52 -1.11 10.14
CA LEU A 208 0.33 -0.78 8.73
C LEU A 208 -0.51 0.48 8.47
N ILE A 209 -1.39 0.87 9.39
CA ILE A 209 -2.46 1.82 9.09
C ILE A 209 -2.53 2.88 10.20
N SER A 210 -1.89 4.01 9.94
CA SER A 210 -2.11 5.30 10.60
C SER A 210 -2.16 6.38 9.51
N HIS A 211 -2.65 7.59 9.81
CA HIS A 211 -2.57 8.68 8.81
C HIS A 211 -1.13 8.98 8.39
N ASP A 212 -0.17 8.83 9.30
CA ASP A 212 1.26 9.03 9.04
C ASP A 212 1.84 7.98 8.09
N ALA A 213 1.19 6.81 7.97
CA ALA A 213 1.57 5.77 7.02
C ALA A 213 1.42 6.23 5.57
N PHE A 214 0.54 7.19 5.30
CA PHE A 214 0.17 7.54 3.94
C PHE A 214 1.16 8.52 3.32
N SER A 215 1.34 8.36 2.02
CA SER A 215 1.91 9.39 1.16
C SER A 215 0.88 9.83 0.16
N ALA A 216 0.72 11.14 -0.01
CA ALA A 216 -0.27 11.73 -0.90
C ALA A 216 0.37 12.69 -1.90
N VAL A 217 -0.04 12.53 -3.15
CA VAL A 217 0.32 13.41 -4.28
C VAL A 217 -0.96 14.02 -4.83
N VAL A 218 -0.89 15.31 -5.14
CA VAL A 218 -2.00 16.07 -5.70
C VAL A 218 -1.59 16.61 -7.06
N LEU A 219 -2.30 16.18 -8.11
CA LEU A 219 -2.22 16.73 -9.46
C LEU A 219 -3.32 17.78 -9.62
N SER A 220 -2.95 19.05 -9.65
CA SER A 220 -3.87 20.18 -9.86
C SER A 220 -3.87 20.62 -11.32
N PHE A 221 -5.03 20.97 -11.86
CA PHE A 221 -5.18 21.36 -13.27
C PHE A 221 -6.38 22.29 -13.48
N ASN A 222 -6.29 23.10 -14.53
CA ASN A 222 -7.32 24.06 -14.89
C ASN A 222 -8.57 23.40 -15.47
N ASP A 223 -9.67 24.12 -15.44
CA ASP A 223 -10.87 23.76 -16.21
C ASP A 223 -10.59 23.55 -17.70
N MET A 224 -11.30 22.57 -18.27
CA MET A 224 -11.39 22.38 -19.71
C MET A 224 -12.82 22.72 -20.16
N PRO A 225 -13.03 23.87 -20.82
CA PRO A 225 -14.37 24.32 -21.21
C PRO A 225 -15.13 23.28 -22.04
N GLY A 226 -16.39 23.02 -21.66
CA GLY A 226 -17.24 22.04 -22.33
C GLY A 226 -17.03 20.59 -21.87
N TRP A 227 -15.99 20.32 -21.07
CA TRP A 227 -15.67 19.00 -20.53
C TRP A 227 -15.86 18.93 -19.02
N PHE A 228 -15.11 19.73 -18.26
CA PHE A 228 -15.17 19.74 -16.79
C PHE A 228 -15.03 21.16 -16.22
N ASP A 229 -15.84 22.08 -16.71
CA ASP A 229 -15.89 23.47 -16.27
C ASP A 229 -16.60 23.65 -14.93
N SER A 230 -16.36 24.80 -14.30
CA SER A 230 -16.94 25.25 -13.02
C SER A 230 -18.34 25.84 -13.18
N ILE A 231 -19.08 25.45 -14.22
CA ILE A 231 -20.47 25.87 -14.39
C ILE A 231 -21.35 25.00 -13.47
N GLU A 232 -22.01 25.69 -12.53
CA GLU A 232 -22.96 25.07 -11.60
C GLU A 232 -24.41 25.34 -12.01
N ILE A 233 -25.29 24.36 -11.78
CA ILE A 233 -26.74 24.44 -11.96
C ILE A 233 -27.36 24.12 -10.60
N ASP A 234 -28.11 25.06 -10.03
CA ASP A 234 -28.72 24.95 -8.69
C ASP A 234 -27.69 24.56 -7.60
N ASN A 235 -26.51 25.21 -7.60
CA ASN A 235 -25.37 24.97 -6.70
C ASN A 235 -24.77 23.56 -6.78
N ASN A 236 -25.04 22.83 -7.85
CA ASN A 236 -24.44 21.53 -8.12
C ASN A 236 -23.63 21.57 -9.40
N LEU A 237 -22.58 20.77 -9.48
CA LEU A 237 -21.83 20.62 -10.72
C LEU A 237 -22.71 20.07 -11.82
N LYS A 238 -22.44 20.50 -13.05
CA LYS A 238 -23.08 19.92 -14.21
C LYS A 238 -22.79 18.40 -14.26
N PRO A 239 -23.79 17.54 -14.53
CA PRO A 239 -23.58 16.08 -14.58
C PRO A 239 -22.50 15.63 -15.57
N THR A 240 -22.26 16.40 -16.64
CA THR A 240 -21.17 16.12 -17.59
C THR A 240 -19.79 16.35 -16.97
N THR A 241 -19.64 17.39 -16.16
CA THR A 241 -18.40 17.70 -15.43
C THR A 241 -18.09 16.58 -14.45
N GLU A 242 -19.06 16.21 -13.60
CA GLU A 242 -18.91 15.11 -12.65
C GLU A 242 -18.54 13.80 -13.34
N LYS A 243 -19.23 13.46 -14.43
CA LYS A 243 -18.96 12.24 -15.20
C LYS A 243 -17.54 12.21 -15.78
N ASN A 244 -17.09 13.32 -16.37
CA ASN A 244 -15.76 13.37 -16.99
C ASN A 244 -14.65 13.31 -15.95
N LEU A 245 -14.80 14.01 -14.82
CA LEU A 245 -13.88 13.90 -13.69
C LEU A 245 -13.89 12.48 -13.11
N ALA A 246 -15.06 11.86 -12.97
CA ALA A 246 -15.16 10.49 -12.48
C ALA A 246 -14.41 9.47 -13.36
N ILE A 247 -14.39 9.67 -14.69
CA ILE A 247 -13.60 8.82 -15.61
C ILE A 247 -12.11 8.92 -15.30
N ILE A 248 -11.59 10.12 -15.04
CA ILE A 248 -10.18 10.34 -14.71
C ILE A 248 -9.83 9.68 -13.37
N SER A 249 -10.68 9.83 -12.34
CA SER A 249 -10.50 9.18 -11.05
C SER A 249 -10.52 7.65 -11.17
N SER A 250 -11.46 7.11 -11.95
CA SER A 250 -11.58 5.67 -12.19
C SER A 250 -10.35 5.11 -12.90
N HIS A 251 -9.83 5.82 -13.91
CA HIS A 251 -8.59 5.45 -14.58
C HIS A 251 -7.39 5.49 -13.62
N THR A 252 -7.33 6.51 -12.75
CA THR A 252 -6.31 6.62 -11.70
C THR A 252 -6.33 5.41 -10.77
N ALA A 253 -7.51 4.99 -10.32
CA ALA A 253 -7.66 3.80 -9.49
C ALA A 253 -7.16 2.53 -10.21
N GLN A 254 -7.42 2.39 -11.52
CA GLN A 254 -6.93 1.24 -12.30
C GLN A 254 -5.40 1.20 -12.38
N ILE A 255 -4.74 2.35 -12.53
CA ILE A 255 -3.28 2.42 -12.51
C ILE A 255 -2.75 2.06 -11.11
N MET A 256 -3.37 2.57 -10.05
CA MET A 256 -3.00 2.22 -8.67
C MET A 256 -3.13 0.71 -8.40
N GLU A 257 -4.19 0.06 -8.88
CA GLU A 257 -4.36 -1.40 -8.80
C GLU A 257 -3.29 -2.18 -9.57
N ALA A 258 -2.97 -1.73 -10.79
CA ALA A 258 -1.93 -2.36 -11.61
C ALA A 258 -0.55 -2.27 -10.92
N GLU A 259 -0.32 -1.18 -10.18
CA GLU A 259 0.86 -0.96 -9.34
C GLU A 259 0.74 -1.65 -7.95
N GLN A 260 -0.34 -2.37 -7.66
CA GLN A 260 -0.59 -3.05 -6.37
C GLN A 260 -0.50 -2.09 -5.18
N LEU A 261 -0.97 -0.85 -5.35
CA LEU A 261 -1.03 0.13 -4.27
C LEU A 261 -2.28 -0.08 -3.42
N HIS A 262 -2.13 0.07 -2.11
CA HIS A 262 -3.23 0.06 -1.14
C HIS A 262 -3.49 1.50 -0.71
N GLY A 263 -4.57 2.09 -1.20
CA GLY A 263 -4.73 3.55 -1.14
C GLY A 263 -6.10 4.05 -1.57
N PHE A 264 -6.19 5.36 -1.76
CA PHE A 264 -7.38 6.04 -2.26
C PHE A 264 -7.02 6.99 -3.40
N CYS A 265 -7.97 7.19 -4.30
CA CYS A 265 -7.96 8.35 -5.17
C CYS A 265 -9.35 8.94 -5.34
N PHE A 266 -9.40 10.25 -5.50
CA PHE A 266 -10.63 10.99 -5.76
C PHE A 266 -10.30 12.30 -6.46
N ILE A 267 -11.31 12.91 -7.06
CA ILE A 267 -11.18 14.24 -7.64
C ILE A 267 -11.88 15.25 -6.76
N ARG A 268 -11.19 16.37 -6.61
CA ARG A 268 -11.67 17.56 -5.97
C ARG A 268 -11.88 18.64 -7.01
N LYS A 269 -13.02 19.31 -6.95
CA LYS A 269 -13.28 20.54 -7.68
C LYS A 269 -13.72 21.62 -6.71
N ARG A 270 -13.00 22.73 -6.64
CA ARG A 270 -13.33 23.83 -5.73
C ARG A 270 -14.66 24.49 -6.13
N TRP A 271 -15.39 24.98 -5.12
CA TRP A 271 -16.63 25.73 -5.34
C TRP A 271 -16.34 27.03 -6.09
N VAL A 272 -17.26 27.40 -7.00
CA VAL A 272 -17.06 28.55 -7.89
C VAL A 272 -16.85 29.87 -7.13
N GLU A 273 -17.46 30.01 -5.95
CA GLU A 273 -17.34 31.18 -5.07
C GLU A 273 -15.94 31.35 -4.49
N LEU A 274 -15.20 30.24 -4.37
CA LEU A 274 -13.87 30.20 -3.74
C LEU A 274 -12.74 30.18 -4.78
N ASN A 275 -13.05 29.95 -6.06
CA ASN A 275 -12.05 29.83 -7.13
C ASN A 275 -11.21 31.09 -7.37
N GLN A 276 -11.69 32.27 -6.97
CA GLN A 276 -10.99 33.54 -7.26
C GLN A 276 -9.60 33.66 -6.63
N ASN A 277 -9.29 32.86 -5.60
CA ASN A 277 -8.02 32.92 -4.87
C ASN A 277 -7.05 31.79 -5.22
N TYR A 278 -7.45 30.84 -6.07
CA TYR A 278 -6.65 29.65 -6.37
C TYR A 278 -6.27 29.58 -7.85
N GLN A 279 -5.08 29.05 -8.12
CA GLN A 279 -4.55 28.94 -9.46
C GLN A 279 -5.20 27.81 -10.28
N PHE A 280 -5.72 26.78 -9.62
CA PHE A 280 -6.29 25.59 -10.24
C PHE A 280 -7.63 25.25 -9.59
N GLU A 281 -8.64 24.95 -10.41
CA GLU A 281 -9.99 24.60 -9.95
C GLU A 281 -10.14 23.12 -9.62
N ASN A 282 -9.37 22.26 -10.29
CA ASN A 282 -9.48 20.79 -10.17
C ASN A 282 -8.21 20.20 -9.57
N SER A 283 -8.36 19.12 -8.82
CA SER A 283 -7.25 18.34 -8.28
C SER A 283 -7.59 16.85 -8.25
N ILE A 284 -6.69 15.99 -8.72
CA ILE A 284 -6.73 14.54 -8.45
C ILE A 284 -5.84 14.28 -7.25
N ILE A 285 -6.42 13.68 -6.21
CA ILE A 285 -5.71 13.24 -5.02
C ILE A 285 -5.37 11.77 -5.20
N ILE A 286 -4.10 11.42 -5.03
CA ILE A 286 -3.59 10.05 -5.12
C ILE A 286 -2.85 9.77 -3.82
N CYS A 287 -3.37 8.89 -2.97
CA CYS A 287 -2.69 8.50 -1.75
C CYS A 287 -2.59 6.98 -1.63
N ALA A 288 -1.51 6.53 -1.00
CA ALA A 288 -1.30 5.11 -0.72
C ALA A 288 -0.49 4.94 0.56
N ILE A 289 -0.65 3.78 1.19
CA ILE A 289 0.18 3.35 2.32
C ILE A 289 1.62 3.26 1.84
N ASN A 290 2.50 4.04 2.47
CA ASN A 290 3.93 4.03 2.22
C ASN A 290 4.60 3.07 3.22
N PRO A 291 5.13 1.93 2.77
CA PRO A 291 5.69 0.92 3.65
C PRO A 291 6.96 1.38 4.38
N PHE A 292 7.50 2.55 4.04
CA PHE A 292 8.72 3.11 4.63
C PHE A 292 8.46 4.19 5.68
N LYS A 293 7.21 4.60 5.92
CA LYS A 293 6.87 5.61 6.95
C LYS A 293 6.55 5.02 8.32
N ASN A 294 5.88 3.87 8.37
CA ASN A 294 5.43 3.24 9.62
C ASN A 294 6.23 1.98 9.94
N SER A 295 7.46 2.17 10.38
CA SER A 295 8.24 1.09 11.00
C SER A 295 8.12 1.15 12.51
N GLU A 296 7.94 0.00 13.17
CA GLU A 296 8.09 -0.09 14.62
C GLU A 296 9.47 0.41 15.04
N GLU A 297 9.50 1.49 15.83
CA GLU A 297 10.72 2.22 16.18
C GLU A 297 11.79 1.29 16.75
N GLU A 298 11.41 0.36 17.63
CA GLU A 298 12.35 -0.61 18.21
C GLU A 298 12.97 -1.55 17.16
N GLN A 299 12.18 -2.01 16.18
CA GLN A 299 12.67 -2.90 15.12
C GLN A 299 13.55 -2.13 14.14
N LEU A 300 13.16 -0.90 13.79
CA LEU A 300 13.95 -0.04 12.93
C LEU A 300 15.30 0.27 13.59
N CYS A 301 15.32 0.68 14.87
CA CYS A 301 16.55 0.95 15.61
C CYS A 301 17.51 -0.25 15.59
N LYS A 302 17.01 -1.47 15.89
CA LYS A 302 17.83 -2.69 15.81
C LYS A 302 18.39 -2.96 14.41
N LEU A 303 17.68 -2.58 13.35
CA LEU A 303 18.16 -2.69 11.98
C LEU A 303 19.22 -1.62 11.67
N LEU A 304 18.96 -0.37 12.05
CA LEU A 304 19.85 0.77 11.80
C LEU A 304 21.18 0.63 12.53
N GLU A 305 21.19 0.07 13.75
CA GLU A 305 22.41 -0.23 14.52
C GLU A 305 23.36 -1.20 13.81
N GLN A 306 22.85 -1.97 12.84
CA GLN A 306 23.65 -2.91 12.05
C GLN A 306 24.20 -2.28 10.75
N LEU A 307 23.79 -1.06 10.42
CA LEU A 307 24.23 -0.34 9.23
C LEU A 307 25.40 0.59 9.55
N PRO A 308 26.32 0.83 8.59
CA PRO A 308 27.29 1.91 8.70
C PRO A 308 26.58 3.26 8.85
N GLU A 309 27.08 4.11 9.75
CA GLU A 309 26.46 5.40 10.11
C GLU A 309 26.22 6.30 8.88
N GLU A 310 27.16 6.27 7.92
CA GLU A 310 27.07 7.01 6.66
C GLU A 310 25.89 6.62 5.77
N HIS A 311 25.26 5.45 5.99
CA HIS A 311 24.16 4.93 5.19
C HIS A 311 22.80 5.01 5.90
N ILE A 312 22.76 5.38 7.18
CA ILE A 312 21.52 5.39 7.97
C ILE A 312 20.50 6.40 7.40
N SER A 313 20.91 7.65 7.16
CA SER A 313 20.02 8.68 6.60
C SER A 313 19.54 8.29 5.21
N ASP A 314 20.43 7.78 4.36
CA ASP A 314 20.09 7.30 3.01
C ASP A 314 19.08 6.14 3.04
N PHE A 315 19.24 5.19 3.98
CA PHE A 315 18.34 4.04 4.13
C PHE A 315 16.93 4.44 4.55
N ILE A 316 16.78 5.49 5.35
CA ILE A 316 15.46 5.99 5.77
C ILE A 316 14.85 6.86 4.68
N GLU A 317 15.59 7.84 4.16
CA GLU A 317 15.04 8.86 3.29
C GLU A 317 14.83 8.41 1.84
N PHE A 318 15.73 7.61 1.27
CA PHE A 318 15.63 7.25 -0.15
C PHE A 318 14.44 6.34 -0.47
N PRO A 319 14.12 5.29 0.30
CA PRO A 319 12.94 4.48 0.04
C PRO A 319 11.64 5.30 0.11
N GLU A 320 11.51 6.19 1.11
CA GLU A 320 10.35 7.07 1.22
C GLU A 320 10.24 8.02 0.02
N LYS A 321 11.33 8.70 -0.36
CA LYS A 321 11.38 9.57 -1.55
C LYS A 321 11.13 8.80 -2.84
N GLY A 322 11.61 7.56 -2.92
CA GLY A 322 11.39 6.64 -4.03
C GLY A 322 9.90 6.29 -4.18
N PHE A 323 9.23 6.01 -3.07
CA PHE A 323 7.78 5.78 -3.05
C PHE A 323 6.99 7.03 -3.46
N ASN A 324 7.34 8.21 -2.93
CA ASN A 324 6.73 9.47 -3.34
C ASN A 324 6.92 9.73 -4.85
N SER A 325 8.12 9.45 -5.37
CA SER A 325 8.42 9.55 -6.80
C SER A 325 7.57 8.61 -7.65
N ARG A 326 7.22 7.43 -7.13
CA ARG A 326 6.30 6.49 -7.79
C ARG A 326 4.89 7.08 -7.90
N LEU A 327 4.36 7.70 -6.85
CA LEU A 327 3.06 8.37 -6.89
C LEU A 327 3.07 9.57 -7.85
N ILE A 328 4.15 10.34 -7.89
CA ILE A 328 4.34 11.43 -8.87
C ILE A 328 4.33 10.90 -10.30
N LYS A 329 4.96 9.75 -10.57
CA LYS A 329 4.92 9.12 -11.90
C LYS A 329 3.51 8.71 -12.31
N ILE A 330 2.68 8.23 -11.37
CA ILE A 330 1.25 7.96 -11.63
C ILE A 330 0.53 9.26 -11.99
N ALA A 331 0.72 10.33 -11.21
CA ALA A 331 0.13 11.64 -11.52
C ALA A 331 0.55 12.16 -12.92
N LEU A 332 1.84 12.09 -13.26
CA LEU A 332 2.34 12.46 -14.59
C LEU A 332 1.73 11.61 -15.70
N ARG A 333 1.58 10.30 -15.48
CA ARG A 333 0.95 9.39 -16.42
C ARG A 333 -0.52 9.74 -16.65
N ILE A 334 -1.26 10.07 -15.58
CA ILE A 334 -2.65 10.53 -15.69
C ILE A 334 -2.73 11.84 -16.47
N HIS A 335 -1.82 12.78 -16.22
CA HIS A 335 -1.75 14.01 -17.01
C HIS A 335 -1.56 13.72 -18.51
N GLN A 336 -0.61 12.85 -18.86
CA GLN A 336 -0.32 12.48 -20.24
C GLN A 336 -1.47 11.72 -20.93
N GLU A 337 -2.10 10.78 -20.22
CA GLU A 337 -3.12 9.91 -20.80
C GLU A 337 -4.52 10.54 -20.81
N CYS A 338 -4.80 11.51 -19.92
CA CYS A 338 -6.15 12.07 -19.75
C CYS A 338 -6.27 13.57 -20.05
N LEU A 339 -5.19 14.35 -20.00
CA LEU A 339 -5.23 15.82 -20.03
C LEU A 339 -4.39 16.42 -21.18
N ASP A 340 -4.49 15.84 -22.39
CA ASP A 340 -3.73 16.11 -23.64
C ASP A 340 -3.80 17.57 -24.19
N SER A 341 -4.18 18.55 -23.36
CA SER A 341 -4.29 19.98 -23.65
C SER A 341 -3.20 20.76 -22.91
N PRO A 342 -2.83 21.99 -23.32
CA PRO A 342 -1.93 22.88 -22.57
C PRO A 342 -2.49 23.37 -21.22
N ALA A 343 -3.38 22.59 -20.57
CA ALA A 343 -3.82 22.87 -19.22
C ALA A 343 -2.58 22.96 -18.33
N CYS A 344 -2.37 24.14 -17.73
CA CYS A 344 -1.35 24.27 -16.71
C CYS A 344 -1.65 23.24 -15.63
N THR A 345 -0.63 22.49 -15.23
CA THR A 345 -0.73 21.52 -14.15
C THR A 345 0.34 21.76 -13.11
N GLU A 346 0.00 21.47 -11.87
CA GLU A 346 0.94 21.45 -10.75
C GLU A 346 0.85 20.10 -10.06
N ILE A 347 2.00 19.50 -9.75
CA ILE A 347 2.08 18.30 -8.93
C ILE A 347 2.73 18.69 -7.61
N SER A 348 2.09 18.36 -6.49
CA SER A 348 2.60 18.62 -5.15
C SER A 348 2.44 17.40 -4.25
N ASN A 349 3.38 17.23 -3.32
CA ASN A 349 3.20 16.31 -2.20
C ASN A 349 2.35 17.01 -1.14
N ARG A 350 1.45 16.27 -0.52
CA ARG A 350 0.62 16.76 0.58
C ARG A 350 0.69 15.81 1.76
N ASP A 351 0.57 16.38 2.95
CA ASP A 351 0.38 15.61 4.15
C ASP A 351 -1.04 15.01 4.14
N TRP A 352 -1.14 13.71 4.36
CA TRP A 352 -2.43 13.01 4.28
C TRP A 352 -3.35 13.39 5.44
N ASN A 353 -2.79 13.54 6.64
CA ASN A 353 -3.55 13.94 7.82
C ASN A 353 -4.23 15.30 7.61
N THR A 354 -3.48 16.25 7.04
CA THR A 354 -3.98 17.56 6.61
C THR A 354 -5.14 17.45 5.61
N LEU A 355 -5.00 16.62 4.56
CA LEU A 355 -6.04 16.45 3.53
C LEU A 355 -7.36 15.89 4.07
N VAL A 356 -7.31 15.07 5.13
CA VAL A 356 -8.50 14.43 5.73
C VAL A 356 -9.20 15.33 6.76
N HIS A 357 -8.46 16.20 7.45
CA HIS A 357 -8.99 16.97 8.58
C HIS A 357 -9.13 18.48 8.31
N GLU A 358 -8.46 19.05 7.30
CA GLU A 358 -8.59 20.47 7.02
C GLU A 358 -9.92 20.81 6.34
N PHE A 359 -10.64 21.77 6.93
CA PHE A 359 -11.93 22.25 6.42
C PHE A 359 -11.86 22.73 4.96
N GLU A 360 -10.77 23.39 4.57
CA GLU A 360 -10.57 23.86 3.18
C GLU A 360 -10.43 22.72 2.18
N GLU A 361 -9.87 21.59 2.61
CA GLU A 361 -9.64 20.42 1.77
C GLU A 361 -10.94 19.60 1.63
N VAL A 362 -11.68 19.42 2.74
CA VAL A 362 -12.83 18.51 2.81
C VAL A 362 -14.17 19.18 2.45
N VAL A 363 -14.41 20.41 2.94
CA VAL A 363 -15.76 21.02 2.91
C VAL A 363 -15.92 22.03 1.79
N GLN A 364 -14.87 22.77 1.46
CA GLN A 364 -14.92 23.88 0.48
C GLN A 364 -14.87 23.42 -0.98
N THR A 365 -15.11 22.12 -1.23
CA THR A 365 -14.92 21.51 -2.53
C THR A 365 -16.00 20.46 -2.83
N HIS A 366 -16.27 20.27 -4.11
CA HIS A 366 -16.96 19.11 -4.63
C HIS A 366 -15.96 17.95 -4.70
N ASN A 367 -16.08 17.00 -3.78
CA ASN A 367 -15.30 15.77 -3.80
C ASN A 367 -16.09 14.68 -4.53
N ILE A 368 -15.49 14.12 -5.58
CA ILE A 368 -16.17 13.33 -6.59
C ILE A 368 -15.38 12.05 -6.85
N ALA A 369 -16.12 10.97 -7.11
CA ALA A 369 -15.58 9.70 -7.60
C ALA A 369 -14.45 9.16 -6.73
N PHE A 370 -14.77 8.95 -5.46
CA PHE A 370 -13.89 8.24 -4.56
C PHE A 370 -13.71 6.80 -5.01
N HIS A 371 -12.45 6.35 -5.00
CA HIS A 371 -12.07 4.98 -5.26
C HIS A 371 -11.03 4.53 -4.24
N ALA A 372 -11.34 3.44 -3.55
CA ALA A 372 -10.38 2.72 -2.73
C ALA A 372 -9.72 1.60 -3.54
N THR A 373 -8.45 1.30 -3.22
CA THR A 373 -7.62 0.32 -3.92
C THR A 373 -7.00 -0.71 -2.98
N GLY A 374 -6.76 -1.92 -3.50
CA GLY A 374 -6.14 -3.03 -2.79
C GLY A 374 -6.80 -3.36 -1.46
N LEU A 375 -6.00 -3.49 -0.39
CA LEU A 375 -6.49 -3.77 0.96
C LEU A 375 -7.55 -2.77 1.44
N LEU A 376 -7.40 -1.50 1.10
CA LEU A 376 -8.31 -0.44 1.56
C LEU A 376 -9.67 -0.50 0.88
N ARG A 377 -9.76 -1.05 -0.34
CA ARG A 377 -11.05 -1.36 -0.96
C ARG A 377 -11.82 -2.40 -0.15
N GLU A 378 -11.15 -3.47 0.26
CA GLU A 378 -11.76 -4.54 1.05
C GLU A 378 -12.19 -4.04 2.43
N ALA A 379 -11.35 -3.21 3.05
CA ALA A 379 -11.67 -2.55 4.31
C ALA A 379 -12.88 -1.62 4.20
N TYR A 380 -12.89 -0.73 3.20
CA TYR A 380 -13.99 0.23 2.99
C TYR A 380 -15.31 -0.48 2.66
N THR A 381 -15.28 -1.49 1.79
CA THR A 381 -16.50 -2.27 1.48
C THR A 381 -17.02 -3.04 2.69
N GLY A 382 -16.11 -3.53 3.55
CA GLY A 382 -16.44 -4.15 4.83
C GLY A 382 -17.05 -3.16 5.82
N TYR A 383 -16.54 -1.93 5.90
CA TYR A 383 -17.14 -0.84 6.67
C TYR A 383 -18.56 -0.52 6.20
N LEU A 384 -18.76 -0.37 4.88
CA LEU A 384 -20.10 -0.19 4.33
C LEU A 384 -21.02 -1.36 4.67
N ASP A 385 -20.55 -2.61 4.61
CA ASP A 385 -21.35 -3.77 5.03
C ASP A 385 -21.83 -3.67 6.47
N GLN A 386 -21.02 -3.11 7.38
CA GLN A 386 -21.41 -2.89 8.77
C GLN A 386 -22.52 -1.85 8.88
N ILE A 387 -22.38 -0.70 8.20
CA ILE A 387 -23.41 0.35 8.21
C ILE A 387 -24.75 -0.20 7.69
N TYR A 388 -24.74 -0.96 6.59
CA TYR A 388 -25.96 -1.55 6.03
C TYR A 388 -26.56 -2.63 6.93
N LYS A 389 -25.74 -3.38 7.66
CA LYS A 389 -26.23 -4.35 8.65
C LYS A 389 -26.87 -3.63 9.84
N PHE A 390 -26.26 -2.53 10.29
CA PHE A 390 -26.79 -1.67 11.35
C PHE A 390 -28.14 -1.06 10.95
N ASP A 391 -28.22 -0.40 9.79
CA ASP A 391 -29.46 0.22 9.28
C ASP A 391 -30.63 -0.77 9.16
N LYS A 392 -30.36 -2.02 8.76
CA LYS A 392 -31.39 -3.07 8.68
C LYS A 392 -31.94 -3.50 10.04
N LYS A 393 -31.13 -3.40 11.10
CA LYS A 393 -31.48 -3.81 12.46
C LYS A 393 -32.03 -2.65 13.28
N SER A 394 -31.68 -1.43 12.91
CA SER A 394 -32.03 -0.23 13.64
C SER A 394 -33.46 0.23 13.39
N GLU A 395 -34.12 0.71 14.44
CA GLU A 395 -35.36 1.49 14.31
C GLU A 395 -35.11 2.86 13.67
N TYR A 396 -33.87 3.37 13.80
CA TYR A 396 -33.39 4.58 13.15
C TYR A 396 -32.80 4.22 11.80
N LYS A 397 -33.43 4.72 10.74
CA LYS A 397 -32.89 4.56 9.38
C LYS A 397 -31.81 5.60 9.16
N GLU A 398 -30.60 5.13 8.95
CA GLU A 398 -29.51 5.96 8.46
C GLU A 398 -29.90 6.52 7.08
N ASP A 399 -29.43 7.72 6.76
CA ASP A 399 -29.57 8.26 5.40
C ASP A 399 -28.52 7.59 4.50
N ILE A 400 -28.76 6.31 4.22
CA ILE A 400 -27.98 5.50 3.27
C ILE A 400 -28.83 5.16 2.05
N SER A 401 -28.19 5.16 0.89
CA SER A 401 -28.84 4.72 -0.34
C SER A 401 -29.36 3.28 -0.20
N LYS A 402 -30.55 3.00 -0.71
CA LYS A 402 -31.01 1.61 -0.86
C LYS A 402 -30.12 0.81 -1.80
N PHE A 403 -29.45 1.48 -2.73
CA PHE A 403 -28.54 0.87 -3.67
C PHE A 403 -27.09 1.07 -3.23
N LYS A 404 -26.53 0.05 -2.56
CA LYS A 404 -25.17 0.05 -1.98
C LYS A 404 -24.07 0.47 -2.94
N ALA A 405 -24.24 0.23 -4.23
CA ALA A 405 -23.26 0.64 -5.23
C ALA A 405 -23.04 2.17 -5.27
N PHE A 406 -24.03 2.98 -4.88
CA PHE A 406 -23.86 4.43 -4.78
C PHE A 406 -22.96 4.84 -3.62
N GLU A 407 -22.89 4.03 -2.55
CA GLU A 407 -22.02 4.32 -1.40
C GLU A 407 -20.56 3.98 -1.67
N LEU A 408 -20.26 3.13 -2.66
CA LEU A 408 -18.89 2.77 -3.02
C LEU A 408 -18.06 3.97 -3.50
N SER A 409 -18.72 4.99 -4.06
CA SER A 409 -18.09 6.23 -4.54
C SER A 409 -18.56 7.46 -3.76
N ASN A 410 -19.34 7.28 -2.68
CA ASN A 410 -19.87 8.38 -1.89
C ASN A 410 -18.74 9.00 -1.06
N TRP A 411 -18.46 10.29 -1.29
CA TRP A 411 -17.42 11.02 -0.58
C TRP A 411 -17.64 11.05 0.93
N PHE A 412 -18.86 11.33 1.40
CA PHE A 412 -19.11 11.49 2.82
C PHE A 412 -18.86 10.19 3.59
N ARG A 413 -19.31 9.05 3.03
CA ARG A 413 -19.04 7.73 3.63
C ARG A 413 -17.57 7.35 3.58
N ALA A 414 -16.89 7.70 2.49
CA ALA A 414 -15.45 7.52 2.37
C ALA A 414 -14.68 8.37 3.37
N TRP A 415 -15.07 9.63 3.56
CA TRP A 415 -14.45 10.55 4.51
C TRP A 415 -14.60 10.07 5.95
N LEU A 416 -15.81 9.67 6.38
CA LEU A 416 -16.02 9.06 7.69
C LEU A 416 -15.16 7.81 7.91
N PHE A 417 -15.01 6.98 6.87
CA PHE A 417 -14.10 5.84 6.93
C PHE A 417 -12.64 6.27 7.09
N MET A 418 -12.19 7.26 6.31
CA MET A 418 -10.81 7.75 6.37
C MET A 418 -10.48 8.38 7.73
N GLU A 419 -11.39 9.17 8.32
CA GLU A 419 -11.20 9.72 9.68
C GLU A 419 -11.04 8.60 10.73
N LYS A 420 -11.87 7.55 10.64
CA LYS A 420 -11.82 6.41 11.55
C LYS A 420 -10.58 5.52 11.36
N MET A 421 -9.76 5.73 10.33
CA MET A 421 -8.51 4.98 10.14
C MET A 421 -7.34 5.50 10.99
N SER A 422 -7.47 6.67 11.63
CA SER A 422 -6.50 7.08 12.65
C SER A 422 -6.70 6.28 13.93
N LEU A 423 -5.61 5.83 14.53
CA LEU A 423 -5.65 5.46 15.94
C LEU A 423 -5.97 6.70 16.77
N THR A 424 -6.86 6.57 17.74
CA THR A 424 -7.03 7.58 18.78
C THR A 424 -5.98 7.34 19.87
N GLU A 425 -5.50 8.40 20.54
CA GLU A 425 -4.45 8.28 21.57
C GLU A 425 -4.81 7.27 22.69
N ASP A 426 -6.09 6.99 22.89
CA ASP A 426 -6.60 6.02 23.86
C ASP A 426 -6.27 4.55 23.50
N ASP A 427 -6.14 4.22 22.20
CA ASP A 427 -5.88 2.85 21.71
C ASP A 427 -4.44 2.36 22.01
N LEU A 428 -3.52 3.29 22.30
CA LEU A 428 -2.11 2.98 22.59
C LEU A 428 -1.88 2.56 24.06
N THR A 429 -2.88 2.73 24.94
CA THR A 429 -2.72 2.46 26.37
C THR A 429 -3.04 1.02 26.81
N ILE A 430 -3.54 0.17 25.91
CA ILE A 430 -4.09 -1.16 26.28
C ILE A 430 -3.06 -2.30 26.14
N CYS A 431 -1.84 -2.05 25.67
CA CYS A 431 -0.86 -3.10 25.40
C CYS A 431 0.19 -3.35 26.50
N ASP A 432 0.07 -2.74 27.69
CA ASP A 432 1.08 -2.87 28.76
C ASP A 432 0.57 -3.59 30.02
N ASP A 433 -0.36 -4.55 29.85
CA ASP A 433 -0.70 -5.52 30.89
C ASP A 433 0.38 -6.63 30.96
N SER A 434 1.63 -6.24 31.23
CA SER A 434 2.60 -7.15 31.83
C SER A 434 2.39 -7.17 33.35
N GLU A 435 1.37 -7.90 33.80
CA GLU A 435 1.27 -8.28 35.21
C GLU A 435 2.43 -9.22 35.58
N ASN A 436 3.16 -8.84 36.62
CA ASN A 436 4.23 -9.55 37.35
C ASN A 436 5.66 -9.45 36.81
N LEU A 437 6.35 -8.38 37.21
CA LEU A 437 7.75 -8.43 37.64
C LEU A 437 7.96 -7.43 38.80
N ASP A 438 7.38 -7.76 39.97
CA ASP A 438 7.86 -7.23 41.25
C ASP A 438 9.25 -7.81 41.53
N ASP A 439 10.30 -7.05 41.22
CA ASP A 439 11.60 -6.97 41.90
C ASP A 439 12.68 -6.49 40.91
N HIS A 440 12.86 -5.17 40.76
CA HIS A 440 14.17 -4.53 40.47
C HIS A 440 14.05 -3.00 40.54
N PRO A 441 14.58 -2.33 41.59
CA PRO A 441 14.45 -0.88 41.75
C PRO A 441 15.57 -0.07 41.07
N ASP A 442 16.04 -0.48 39.88
CA ASP A 442 17.19 0.16 39.20
C ASP A 442 17.07 0.19 37.66
N TYR A 443 15.92 0.59 37.10
CA TYR A 443 15.85 1.03 35.69
C TYR A 443 15.39 2.49 35.60
N VAL A 444 16.37 3.37 35.74
CA VAL A 444 16.25 4.80 35.45
C VAL A 444 16.25 4.99 33.94
N GLN A 445 15.09 5.40 33.41
CA GLN A 445 14.91 6.49 32.44
C GLN A 445 16.10 6.75 31.48
N TYR A 446 16.15 6.01 30.37
CA TYR A 446 16.86 6.41 29.16
C TYR A 446 15.85 6.56 28.02
N CYS A 447 15.04 7.62 28.10
CA CYS A 447 14.50 8.26 26.92
C CYS A 447 15.49 9.40 26.58
N VAL A 448 16.50 9.08 25.77
CA VAL A 448 17.38 10.09 25.17
C VAL A 448 16.87 10.32 23.77
N SER A 449 15.94 11.28 23.69
CA SER A 449 15.68 12.17 22.56
C SER A 449 16.55 11.96 21.31
N CYS A 450 15.91 11.45 20.25
CA CYS A 450 16.31 11.69 18.86
C CYS A 450 16.17 13.18 18.44
N GLU A 451 15.77 14.07 19.35
CA GLU A 451 15.73 15.53 19.12
C GLU A 451 17.10 16.23 19.12
N ARG A 452 18.22 15.52 19.27
CA ARG A 452 19.57 16.14 19.27
C ARG A 452 20.25 16.32 17.92
N PHE A 453 19.61 15.99 16.80
CA PHE A 453 20.13 16.32 15.47
C PHE A 453 19.58 17.62 14.87
N ALA A 454 18.67 18.32 15.56
CA ALA A 454 18.17 19.61 15.14
C ALA A 454 18.36 20.67 16.25
N THR A 455 19.19 21.68 15.96
CA THR A 455 19.50 22.89 16.78
C THR A 455 20.51 22.66 17.93
N ASP A 456 21.57 23.45 18.19
CA ASP A 456 21.85 24.86 17.93
C ASP A 456 23.37 25.17 18.13
N LYS A 457 23.89 26.14 17.36
CA LYS A 457 24.94 27.16 17.60
C LYS A 457 26.44 26.89 17.93
N SER A 458 27.24 27.49 17.05
CA SER A 458 28.38 28.43 17.28
C SER A 458 29.68 27.96 17.94
N MET A 459 30.76 27.90 17.15
CA MET A 459 32.10 28.48 17.39
C MET A 459 32.77 28.62 16.01
N ALA A 460 33.01 29.80 15.45
CA ALA A 460 34.13 30.70 15.77
C ALA A 460 35.49 29.97 15.91
N GLY A 461 36.19 29.76 14.80
CA GLY A 461 37.64 29.53 14.80
C GLY A 461 38.15 28.51 13.77
N LEU A 462 39.00 29.00 12.85
CA LEU A 462 39.93 28.30 11.94
C LEU A 462 39.39 27.93 10.52
N PRO A 463 40.28 27.77 9.52
CA PRO A 463 40.84 28.84 8.69
C PRO A 463 40.29 28.79 7.26
N SER A 464 40.41 29.91 6.54
CA SER A 464 40.05 30.06 5.13
C SER A 464 40.74 29.03 4.24
N CYS A 465 39.97 28.10 3.67
CA CYS A 465 40.40 27.30 2.52
C CYS A 465 40.18 28.13 1.24
N GLU A 466 41.26 28.70 0.71
CA GLU A 466 41.30 29.21 -0.66
C GLU A 466 41.18 28.03 -1.63
N PHE A 467 40.10 27.99 -2.41
CA PHE A 467 40.01 27.10 -3.56
C PHE A 467 40.80 27.71 -4.73
N HIS A 468 41.90 27.06 -5.09
CA HIS A 468 42.55 27.26 -6.37
C HIS A 468 41.67 26.65 -7.47
N ILE A 469 41.11 27.51 -8.34
CA ILE A 469 40.51 27.09 -9.60
C ILE A 469 41.63 27.08 -10.65
N GLU A 470 41.99 25.90 -11.16
CA GLU A 470 42.79 25.78 -12.38
C GLU A 470 41.92 26.08 -13.61
N PRO A 471 42.40 26.87 -14.59
CA PRO A 471 41.64 27.16 -15.80
C PRO A 471 41.61 25.96 -16.74
N TRP A 472 40.40 25.56 -17.13
CA TRP A 472 40.12 24.62 -18.22
C TRP A 472 40.72 25.11 -19.55
N SER A 473 41.29 24.17 -20.30
CA SER A 473 41.98 24.41 -21.57
C SER A 473 41.02 24.73 -22.72
N ASP A 474 41.41 25.72 -23.54
CA ASP A 474 40.77 26.13 -24.80
C ASP A 474 40.81 25.04 -25.89
N GLN A 475 39.90 24.07 -25.84
CA GLN A 475 39.57 23.25 -27.00
C GLN A 475 38.07 23.27 -27.26
N GLU A 476 37.69 23.91 -28.39
CA GLU A 476 36.32 23.92 -28.90
C GLU A 476 35.86 22.48 -29.22
N PRO A 477 34.69 22.04 -28.73
CA PRO A 477 34.11 20.78 -29.17
C PRO A 477 33.55 20.92 -30.61
N PRO A 478 33.50 19.83 -31.39
CA PRO A 478 33.03 19.88 -32.77
C PRO A 478 31.52 20.18 -32.84
N PRO A 479 31.03 20.81 -33.92
CA PRO A 479 29.64 21.22 -34.03
C PRO A 479 28.72 20.00 -34.18
N PHE A 480 27.76 19.89 -33.26
CA PHE A 480 26.66 18.93 -33.31
C PHE A 480 25.69 19.33 -34.43
N LYS A 481 25.60 18.51 -35.48
CA LYS A 481 24.53 18.59 -36.48
C LYS A 481 23.46 17.56 -36.13
N GLY A 482 22.44 17.99 -35.40
CA GLY A 482 21.28 17.18 -35.07
C GLY A 482 20.07 18.06 -34.77
N THR A 483 18.91 17.66 -35.29
CA THR A 483 17.61 18.25 -34.98
C THR A 483 17.24 18.06 -33.51
N ILE A 484 16.55 19.05 -32.95
CA ILE A 484 16.09 19.19 -31.56
C ILE A 484 15.56 17.84 -31.00
N PRO A 485 16.05 17.33 -29.85
CA PRO A 485 15.54 16.10 -29.28
C PRO A 485 14.22 16.32 -28.53
N ASP A 486 13.38 15.30 -28.66
CA ASP A 486 12.16 15.04 -27.92
C ASP A 486 12.45 14.90 -26.41
N TRP A 487 11.59 15.46 -25.56
CA TRP A 487 11.80 15.58 -24.11
C TRP A 487 11.85 14.23 -23.39
N ALA A 488 11.41 13.16 -24.05
CA ALA A 488 11.43 11.78 -23.55
C ALA A 488 12.86 11.24 -23.28
N ASN A 489 13.90 11.75 -23.96
CA ASN A 489 15.25 11.18 -23.87
C ASN A 489 16.14 11.75 -22.76
N CYS A 490 15.73 12.79 -22.04
CA CYS A 490 16.53 13.35 -20.94
C CYS A 490 16.42 12.54 -19.64
N PHE A 491 15.40 11.68 -19.48
CA PHE A 491 15.17 10.92 -18.25
C PHE A 491 15.91 9.57 -18.18
N GLU A 492 16.36 9.01 -19.31
CA GLU A 492 17.19 7.79 -19.31
C GLU A 492 18.62 8.02 -18.79
N ALA A 493 19.05 9.27 -18.60
CA ALA A 493 20.41 9.62 -18.20
C ALA A 493 20.65 9.68 -16.67
N GLY A 494 19.69 9.29 -15.82
CA GLY A 494 19.94 9.07 -14.39
C GLY A 494 20.27 10.30 -13.54
N CYS A 495 19.92 11.52 -13.97
CA CYS A 495 20.08 12.71 -13.13
C CYS A 495 18.91 12.84 -12.12
N ALA A 496 19.16 12.42 -10.88
CA ALA A 496 18.26 12.62 -9.74
C ALA A 496 18.53 13.98 -9.06
N VAL A 497 17.88 15.04 -9.52
CA VAL A 497 17.66 16.26 -8.73
C VAL A 497 16.25 16.79 -9.05
N PRO A 498 15.32 16.87 -8.08
CA PRO A 498 14.02 17.49 -8.32
C PRO A 498 14.18 19.03 -8.37
N PRO A 499 13.47 19.75 -9.25
CA PRO A 499 13.52 21.20 -9.24
C PRO A 499 12.75 21.75 -8.04
N THR A 500 13.46 22.38 -7.12
CA THR A 500 12.89 23.24 -6.09
C THR A 500 12.50 24.60 -6.69
N ARG A 501 11.20 24.90 -6.64
CA ARG A 501 10.56 26.24 -6.63
C ARG A 501 11.32 27.38 -7.34
N ILE A 502 10.98 27.65 -8.61
CA ILE A 502 11.33 28.91 -9.28
C ILE A 502 10.15 29.88 -9.13
N THR A 503 10.22 30.77 -8.16
CA THR A 503 9.36 31.95 -8.09
C THR A 503 9.83 32.99 -9.10
N GLY A 504 8.96 33.36 -10.05
CA GLY A 504 8.92 34.65 -10.73
C GLY A 504 10.24 35.20 -11.30
N GLY A 505 10.54 34.87 -12.55
CA GLY A 505 11.57 35.57 -13.34
C GLY A 505 11.43 35.25 -14.82
N GLN A 506 11.20 36.28 -15.64
CA GLN A 506 11.08 36.16 -17.09
C GLN A 506 12.32 35.51 -17.71
N CYS A 507 12.14 34.45 -18.50
CA CYS A 507 13.20 33.90 -19.35
C CYS A 507 13.41 34.80 -20.57
N TYR A 508 14.59 35.41 -20.68
CA TYR A 508 15.09 35.95 -21.95
C TYR A 508 16.06 34.95 -22.57
N CYS A 509 15.78 34.53 -23.81
CA CYS A 509 16.71 33.74 -24.62
C CYS A 509 17.93 34.61 -24.99
N ALA A 510 19.11 34.16 -24.61
CA ALA A 510 20.37 34.80 -24.92
C ALA A 510 20.88 34.41 -26.32
N GLU A 511 20.28 34.98 -27.37
CA GLU A 511 20.91 35.09 -28.69
C GLU A 511 20.67 36.50 -29.24
N HIS A 512 21.78 37.19 -29.56
CA HIS A 512 21.93 38.60 -29.96
C HIS A 512 22.32 39.58 -28.85
N PHE A 513 23.58 39.48 -28.40
CA PHE A 513 24.31 40.64 -27.87
C PHE A 513 25.68 40.76 -28.56
N LYS A 514 25.68 41.24 -29.80
CA LYS A 514 26.82 41.94 -30.40
C LYS A 514 26.29 43.15 -31.18
N GLU A 515 26.95 44.29 -30.93
CA GLU A 515 26.81 45.60 -31.58
C GLU A 515 25.63 46.50 -31.14
N ALA A 516 25.90 47.46 -30.24
CA ALA A 516 26.39 48.78 -30.64
C ALA A 516 26.15 49.82 -29.53
N LYS A 517 27.26 50.41 -29.05
CA LYS A 517 27.27 51.72 -28.40
C LYS A 517 26.78 52.78 -29.40
N SER A 518 25.64 53.44 -29.14
CA SER A 518 25.49 54.90 -29.29
C SER A 518 24.04 55.28 -29.03
N GLY A 519 23.81 56.20 -28.10
CA GLY A 519 22.48 56.62 -27.69
C GLY A 519 21.73 57.45 -28.72
N ARG A 520 20.40 57.47 -28.57
CA ARG A 520 19.55 58.66 -28.56
C ARG A 520 18.12 58.26 -28.21
N ARG A 521 17.50 59.10 -27.38
CA ARG A 521 16.06 59.13 -27.09
C ARG A 521 15.23 59.17 -28.37
N THR A 522 14.07 58.52 -28.38
CA THR A 522 12.80 59.13 -28.82
C THR A 522 11.61 58.24 -28.47
N ASN A 523 10.58 58.88 -27.94
CA ASN A 523 9.24 58.34 -27.73
C ASN A 523 8.58 57.97 -29.07
N ARG A 524 7.83 56.87 -29.13
CA ARG A 524 6.52 56.82 -29.80
C ARG A 524 5.75 55.54 -29.48
N LEU A 525 4.56 55.73 -28.92
CA LEU A 525 3.37 54.91 -29.08
C LEU A 525 3.14 54.55 -30.56
N LEU A 526 2.62 53.36 -30.86
CA LEU A 526 1.58 53.12 -31.87
C LEU A 526 0.93 51.74 -31.66
N PHE A 527 -0.38 51.71 -31.93
CA PHE A 527 -1.36 50.61 -31.83
C PHE A 527 -1.33 49.64 -33.03
N GLY A 528 -1.86 48.43 -32.83
CA GLY A 528 -2.46 47.51 -33.84
C GLY A 528 -1.46 46.67 -34.64
N ASP A 529 -1.68 45.39 -34.96
CA ASP A 529 -2.84 44.48 -34.86
C ASP A 529 -2.42 43.12 -34.28
#